data_AF-A0A2V7M3R0-F1
#
_entry.id   AF-A0A2V7M3R0-F1
#
_cell.length_a   1.000
_cell.length_b   1.000
_cell.length_c   1.000
_cell.angle_alpha   90.00
_cell.angle_beta   90.00
_cell.angle_gamma   90.00
#
_symmetry.space_group_name_H-M   'P 1'
#
loop_
_entity.id
_entity.type
_entity.pdbx_description
1 polymer ?
#
loop_
_entity_poly.entity_id
_entity_poly.type
_entity_poly.pdbx_seq_one_letter_code
_entity_poly.pdbx_strand_id
1 'polypeptide(L)'
;WRTAPLDAKLRATLGFLEKLTLRPNDVRPSDVAPVRAAGLSDAAIEDAINVCALFNIYDRLADALGWYLPDAAGYAASAQNLMTRGYLL
;
A
#
# COMPACT_ATOMS: atom_id res chain seq x y z
N TRP A 1 0.17 -0.12 -11.29
CA TRP A 1 -1.09 -0.83 -10.99
C TRP A 1 -2.10 -0.83 -12.14
N ARG A 2 -2.27 0.26 -12.90
CA ARG A 2 -3.29 0.37 -13.97
C ARG A 2 -3.23 -0.72 -15.05
N THR A 3 -2.04 -1.15 -15.44
CA THR A 3 -1.82 -2.18 -16.48
C THR A 3 -1.73 -3.60 -15.96
N ALA A 4 -1.69 -3.79 -14.63
CA ALA A 4 -1.56 -5.13 -14.05
C ALA A 4 -2.90 -5.89 -14.13
N PRO A 5 -2.88 -7.23 -14.27
CA PRO A 5 -4.09 -8.07 -14.28
C PRO A 5 -4.65 -8.25 -12.86
N LEU A 6 -5.23 -7.19 -12.31
CA LEU A 6 -5.80 -7.15 -10.96
C LEU A 6 -7.32 -7.35 -11.00
N ASP A 7 -7.85 -8.05 -10.00
CA ASP A 7 -9.29 -8.15 -9.78
C ASP A 7 -9.95 -6.79 -9.47
N ALA A 8 -11.29 -6.75 -9.51
CA ALA A 8 -12.05 -5.52 -9.33
C ALA A 8 -11.87 -4.90 -7.94
N LYS A 9 -11.77 -5.74 -6.90
CA LYS A 9 -11.62 -5.34 -5.49
C LYS A 9 -10.29 -4.62 -5.30
N LEU A 10 -9.18 -5.24 -5.69
CA LEU A 10 -7.85 -4.67 -5.59
C LEU A 10 -7.69 -3.42 -6.46
N ARG A 11 -8.25 -3.42 -7.68
CA ARG A 11 -8.22 -2.26 -8.56
C ARG A 11 -8.95 -1.05 -7.97
N ALA A 12 -10.13 -1.25 -7.38
CA ALA A 12 -10.89 -0.18 -6.74
C ALA A 12 -10.13 0.40 -5.54
N THR A 13 -9.56 -0.48 -4.69
CA THR A 13 -8.75 -0.07 -3.55
C THR A 13 -7.54 0.75 -3.98
N LEU A 14 -6.77 0.30 -4.97
CA LEU A 14 -5.59 1.02 -5.44
C LEU A 14 -5.93 2.39 -6.05
N GLY A 15 -7.06 2.50 -6.74
CA GLY A 15 -7.55 3.79 -7.24
C GLY A 15 -7.87 4.78 -6.11
N PHE A 16 -8.53 4.29 -5.04
CA PHE A 16 -8.82 5.09 -3.86
C PHE A 16 -7.53 5.50 -3.11
N LEU A 17 -6.62 4.54 -2.85
CA LEU A 17 -5.36 4.80 -2.14
C LEU A 17 -4.44 5.76 -2.92
N GLU A 18 -4.46 5.73 -4.25
CA GLU A 18 -3.73 6.71 -5.06
C GLU A 18 -4.27 8.14 -4.83
N LYS A 19 -5.59 8.32 -4.78
CA LYS A 19 -6.19 9.63 -4.44
C LYS A 19 -5.80 10.04 -3.02
N LEU A 20 -5.87 9.12 -2.06
CA LEU A 20 -5.49 9.38 -0.67
C LEU A 20 -4.03 9.84 -0.56
N THR A 21 -3.11 9.22 -1.31
CA THR A 21 -1.69 9.59 -1.32
C THR A 21 -1.44 10.95 -1.96
N LEU A 22 -2.06 11.24 -3.11
CA LEU A 22 -1.76 12.46 -3.89
C LEU A 22 -2.58 13.69 -3.48
N ARG A 23 -3.81 13.48 -3.03
CA ARG A 23 -4.80 14.53 -2.74
C ARG A 23 -5.65 14.17 -1.50
N PRO A 24 -5.04 13.98 -0.32
CA PRO A 24 -5.75 13.55 0.88
C PRO A 24 -6.88 14.52 1.27
N ASN A 25 -6.69 15.83 1.09
CA ASN A 25 -7.69 16.85 1.41
C ASN A 25 -8.96 16.80 0.53
N ASP A 26 -8.89 16.11 -0.62
CA ASP A 26 -10.00 15.98 -1.57
C ASP A 26 -10.77 14.66 -1.39
N VAL A 27 -10.34 13.80 -0.46
CA VAL A 27 -11.02 12.53 -0.18
C VAL A 27 -12.39 12.80 0.44
N ARG A 28 -13.41 12.12 -0.07
CA ARG A 28 -14.82 12.22 0.34
C ARG A 28 -15.41 10.81 0.49
N PRO A 29 -16.54 10.67 1.21
CA PRO A 29 -17.24 9.38 1.31
C PRO A 29 -17.59 8.74 -0.05
N SER A 30 -17.79 9.56 -1.09
CA SER A 30 -18.03 9.10 -2.46
C SER A 30 -16.87 8.32 -3.07
N ASP A 31 -15.63 8.54 -2.62
CA ASP A 31 -14.47 7.81 -3.11
C ASP A 31 -14.37 6.39 -2.53
N VAL A 32 -15.02 6.15 -1.39
CA VAL A 32 -15.07 4.83 -0.71
C VAL A 32 -16.21 3.97 -1.27
N ALA A 33 -17.28 4.59 -1.79
CA ALA A 33 -18.44 3.87 -2.32
C ALA A 33 -18.09 2.85 -3.42
N PRO A 34 -17.22 3.13 -4.42
CA PRO A 34 -16.80 2.13 -5.40
C PRO A 34 -16.01 0.97 -4.80
N VAL A 35 -15.22 1.24 -3.75
CA VAL A 35 -14.44 0.22 -3.03
C VAL A 35 -15.38 -0.75 -2.31
N ARG A 36 -16.39 -0.23 -1.62
CA ARG A 36 -17.46 -1.04 -1.01
C ARG A 36 -18.26 -1.83 -2.04
N ALA A 37 -18.62 -1.20 -3.16
CA ALA A 37 -19.35 -1.85 -4.25
C ALA A 37 -18.57 -3.01 -4.88
N ALA A 38 -17.23 -2.95 -4.87
CA ALA A 38 -16.36 -4.06 -5.27
C ALA A 38 -16.24 -5.18 -4.20
N GLY A 39 -16.96 -5.06 -3.08
CA GLY A 39 -17.09 -6.09 -2.05
C GLY A 39 -16.06 -6.03 -0.94
N LEU A 40 -15.36 -4.92 -0.71
CA LEU A 40 -14.55 -4.74 0.50
C LEU A 40 -15.44 -4.41 1.70
N SER A 41 -15.10 -5.00 2.85
CA SER A 41 -15.66 -4.59 4.15
C SER A 41 -15.05 -3.27 4.60
N ASP A 42 -15.76 -2.55 5.48
CA ASP A 42 -15.23 -1.31 6.08
C ASP A 42 -13.92 -1.55 6.84
N ALA A 43 -13.81 -2.65 7.58
CA ALA A 43 -12.58 -3.03 8.26
C ALA A 43 -11.40 -3.20 7.29
N ALA A 44 -11.61 -3.87 6.15
CA ALA A 44 -10.56 -4.04 5.15
C ALA A 44 -10.17 -2.71 4.47
N ILE A 45 -11.12 -1.77 4.34
CA ILE A 45 -10.84 -0.42 3.83
C ILE A 45 -10.01 0.37 4.84
N GLU A 46 -10.34 0.29 6.12
CA GLU A 46 -9.57 0.90 7.21
C GLU A 46 -8.15 0.35 7.27
N ASP A 47 -7.98 -0.98 7.20
CA ASP A 47 -6.66 -1.62 7.13
C ASP A 47 -5.85 -1.11 5.94
N ALA A 48 -6.46 -1.00 4.76
CA ALA A 48 -5.81 -0.48 3.56
C ALA A 48 -5.39 0.99 3.72
N ILE A 49 -6.21 1.82 4.37
CA ILE A 49 -5.89 3.21 4.70
C ILE A 49 -4.69 3.27 5.65
N ASN A 50 -4.69 2.45 6.72
CA ASN A 50 -3.61 2.41 7.69
C ASN A 50 -2.27 2.02 7.03
N VAL A 51 -2.26 0.98 6.21
CA VAL A 51 -1.08 0.57 5.43
C VAL A 51 -0.62 1.71 4.52
N CYS A 52 -1.54 2.33 3.77
CA CYS A 52 -1.22 3.46 2.89
C CYS A 52 -0.62 4.66 3.65
N ALA A 53 -1.14 4.97 4.83
CA ALA A 53 -0.62 6.05 5.67
C ALA A 53 0.79 5.74 6.20
N LEU A 54 1.05 4.50 6.62
CA LEU A 54 2.38 4.07 7.07
C LEU A 54 3.41 4.20 5.94
N PHE A 55 3.10 3.74 4.73
CA PHE A 55 4.02 3.91 3.59
C PHE A 55 4.26 5.38 3.25
N ASN A 56 3.23 6.22 3.31
CA ASN A 56 3.41 7.66 3.15
C ASN A 56 4.43 8.24 4.17
N ILE A 57 4.43 7.76 5.42
CA ILE A 57 5.43 8.18 6.42
C ILE A 57 6.81 7.60 6.08
N TYR A 58 6.89 6.30 5.79
CA TYR A 58 8.16 5.61 5.55
C TYR A 58 8.89 6.13 4.31
N ASP A 59 8.19 6.33 3.21
CA ASP A 59 8.78 6.83 1.96
C ASP A 59 9.41 8.22 2.20
N ARG A 60 8.71 9.11 2.92
CA ARG A 60 9.22 10.44 3.27
C ARG A 60 10.47 10.38 4.16
N LEU A 61 10.48 9.48 5.14
CA LEU A 61 11.64 9.31 6.03
C LEU A 61 12.83 8.70 5.28
N ALA A 62 12.59 7.68 4.46
CA ALA A 62 13.63 7.03 3.67
C ALA A 62 14.30 8.02 2.72
N ASP A 63 13.49 8.81 1.99
CA ASP A 63 13.98 9.82 1.06
C ASP A 63 14.71 10.96 1.78
N ALA A 64 14.18 11.45 2.90
CA ALA A 64 14.77 12.58 3.62
C ALA A 64 16.06 12.20 4.37
N LEU A 65 16.16 10.98 4.88
CA LEU A 65 17.29 10.50 5.69
C LEU A 65 18.30 9.69 4.88
N GLY A 66 18.03 9.42 3.60
CA GLY A 66 18.91 8.65 2.73
C GLY A 66 19.09 7.21 3.22
N TRP A 67 17.99 6.55 3.61
CA TRP A 67 18.04 5.16 4.06
C TRP A 67 18.62 4.25 2.97
N TYR A 68 19.42 3.27 3.38
CA TYR A 68 19.99 2.29 2.47
C TYR A 68 18.87 1.43 1.85
N LEU A 69 18.84 1.37 0.53
CA LEU A 69 18.03 0.44 -0.23
C LEU A 69 18.91 -0.73 -0.71
N PRO A 70 18.54 -1.98 -0.40
CA PRO A 70 19.24 -3.14 -0.93
C PRO A 70 19.28 -3.13 -2.47
N ASP A 71 20.33 -3.70 -3.05
CA ASP A 71 20.33 -4.04 -4.47
C ASP A 71 19.44 -5.28 -4.74
N ALA A 72 19.37 -5.71 -6.00
CA ALA A 72 18.56 -6.86 -6.38
C ALA A 72 18.94 -8.15 -5.62
N ALA A 73 20.23 -8.37 -5.35
CA ALA A 73 20.70 -9.53 -4.59
C ALA A 73 20.31 -9.41 -3.11
N GLY A 74 20.41 -8.21 -2.54
CA GLY A 74 19.99 -7.91 -1.19
C GLY A 74 18.49 -8.13 -0.99
N TYR A 75 17.64 -7.66 -1.92
CA TYR A 75 16.20 -7.93 -1.86
C TYR A 75 15.88 -9.43 -1.95
N ALA A 76 16.57 -10.18 -2.81
CA ALA A 76 16.38 -11.63 -2.90
C ALA A 76 16.76 -12.33 -1.59
N ALA A 77 17.88 -11.94 -0.97
CA ALA A 77 18.29 -12.46 0.33
C ALA A 77 17.28 -12.12 1.44
N SER A 78 16.78 -10.88 1.48
CA SER A 78 15.74 -10.47 2.42
C SER A 78 14.44 -11.26 2.25
N ALA A 79 14.00 -11.50 1.00
CA ALA A 79 12.82 -12.30 0.71
C ALA A 79 12.97 -13.75 1.21
N GLN A 80 14.15 -14.36 1.01
CA GLN A 80 14.43 -15.72 1.50
C GLN A 80 14.40 -15.79 3.03
N ASN A 81 14.97 -14.79 3.71
CA ASN A 81 14.95 -14.69 5.17
C ASN A 81 13.51 -14.54 5.70
N LEU A 82 12.72 -13.65 5.11
CA LEU A 82 11.32 -13.45 5.50
C LEU A 82 10.48 -14.72 5.29
N MET A 83 10.71 -15.44 4.20
CA MET A 83 10.03 -16.72 3.93
C MET A 83 10.39 -17.79 4.96
N THR A 84 11.65 -17.84 5.40
CA THR A 84 12.16 -18.91 6.29
C THR A 84 11.91 -18.61 7.76
N ARG A 85 12.01 -17.34 8.18
CA ARG A 85 12.02 -16.92 9.59
C ARG A 85 10.85 -16.01 9.97
N GLY A 86 10.08 -15.53 8.99
CA GLY A 86 9.05 -14.53 9.23
C GLY A 86 9.66 -13.21 9.72
N TYR A 87 8.90 -12.47 10.55
CA TYR A 87 9.33 -11.21 11.15
C TYR A 87 10.09 -11.37 12.46
N LEU A 88 10.53 -12.60 12.79
CA LEU A 88 11.35 -12.85 13.96
C LEU A 88 12.78 -12.40 13.62
N LEU A 89 13.23 -11.32 14.28
CA LEU A 89 14.62 -10.84 14.26
C LEU A 89 15.54 -11.83 14.97
#